data_AF-A0A1S3ZCC5-F1
#
_entry.id   AF-A0A1S3ZCC5-F1
#
_cell.length_a   1.000
_cell.length_b   1.000
_cell.length_c   1.000
_cell.angle_alpha   90.00
_cell.angle_beta   90.00
_cell.angle_gamma   90.00
#
_symmetry.space_group_name_H-M   'P 1'
#
loop_
_entity.id
_entity.type
_entity.pdbx_description
1 polymer ?
#
loop_
_entity_poly.entity_id
_entity_poly.type
_entity_poly.pdbx_seq_one_letter_code
_entity_poly.pdbx_strand_id
1 'polypeptide(L)'
;MEALRASYADDSSDSDSGSSPTPPLPSASTSIAEETIVAPLPPPPISLLHPPNSLVPLDSLSSSQVNRVRSFPHVEGNYALHVYIPVYVPPTTRTELARFLKKVTALVPSLHAVDVDIPLSGLLKDEALLEQVVLGREFHISLGRTVPIRVHQINSMVSMLRQKLQFQRRYLIDFTKWEIFVNDDSTRTFMSLEVVAGGLAQIRKQIQAVNEVYKLHNLPEFYKDPRPHISVTWALGDIRDTLKRMVEEEMKKYKLVSTSPQKCIFTSKFNGILCKIGNKMHEICKFQDE
;
A
#
# COMPACT_ATOMS: atom_id res chain seq x y z
N MET A 1 39.82 27.21 -25.44
CA MET A 1 39.42 27.87 -26.68
C MET A 1 37.98 28.34 -26.51
N GLU A 2 37.77 29.51 -25.88
CA GLU A 2 37.95 30.88 -26.44
C GLU A 2 36.76 31.23 -27.35
N ALA A 3 36.25 32.46 -27.51
CA ALA A 3 36.49 33.84 -27.06
C ALA A 3 35.63 34.70 -28.05
N LEU A 4 35.28 35.98 -27.89
CA LEU A 4 35.37 36.95 -26.79
C LEU A 4 34.28 38.05 -26.99
N ARG A 5 34.21 38.97 -26.02
CA ARG A 5 33.35 40.17 -25.87
C ARG A 5 33.17 41.08 -27.11
N ALA A 6 32.03 41.80 -27.12
CA ALA A 6 31.99 43.28 -26.98
C ALA A 6 30.60 43.70 -26.41
N SER A 7 30.35 44.65 -25.49
CA SER A 7 31.07 45.71 -24.74
C SER A 7 31.10 47.15 -25.30
N TYR A 8 30.29 48.04 -24.70
CA TYR A 8 30.50 49.49 -24.45
C TYR A 8 29.71 49.81 -23.13
N ALA A 9 30.20 50.44 -22.05
CA ALA A 9 31.14 51.56 -21.80
C ALA A 9 30.45 52.96 -21.83
N ASP A 10 30.77 53.96 -20.99
CA ASP A 10 31.55 54.05 -19.72
C ASP A 10 31.32 55.43 -19.03
N ASP A 11 31.73 55.59 -17.75
CA ASP A 11 32.22 56.81 -17.01
C ASP A 11 32.03 56.64 -15.46
N SER A 12 32.95 56.89 -14.51
CA SER A 12 33.99 57.94 -14.25
C SER A 12 33.45 59.09 -13.37
N SER A 13 34.02 59.53 -12.22
CA SER A 13 35.13 59.12 -11.30
C SER A 13 34.79 59.66 -9.86
N ASP A 14 35.58 59.85 -8.78
CA ASP A 14 37.03 59.75 -8.44
C ASP A 14 37.27 59.53 -6.89
N SER A 15 38.38 60.01 -6.30
CA SER A 15 39.05 59.45 -5.09
C SER A 15 39.20 60.33 -3.81
N ASP A 16 39.30 59.65 -2.66
CA ASP A 16 40.04 59.88 -1.39
C ASP A 16 40.17 61.24 -0.66
N SER A 17 39.78 61.24 0.65
CA SER A 17 40.43 61.83 1.85
C SER A 17 39.42 61.95 3.02
N GLY A 18 39.72 61.74 4.32
CA GLY A 18 40.93 61.24 4.99
C GLY A 18 41.15 61.84 6.40
N SER A 19 40.75 61.16 7.49
CA SER A 19 41.19 61.50 8.87
C SER A 19 40.87 60.40 9.92
N SER A 20 41.68 60.33 10.98
CA SER A 20 41.45 59.52 12.20
C SER A 20 42.13 60.18 13.42
N PRO A 21 41.65 59.90 14.65
CA PRO A 21 42.61 59.50 15.69
C PRO A 21 42.09 58.45 16.71
N THR A 22 43.01 57.58 17.15
CA THR A 22 42.98 56.72 18.36
C THR A 22 43.39 57.54 19.62
N PRO A 23 43.48 57.03 20.89
CA PRO A 23 43.64 55.65 21.43
C PRO A 23 42.62 55.33 22.58
N PRO A 24 42.77 54.36 23.54
CA PRO A 24 43.88 53.44 23.87
C PRO A 24 43.53 51.95 24.12
N LEU A 25 44.49 51.24 24.73
CA LEU A 25 44.65 49.76 24.84
C LEU A 25 44.49 49.28 26.32
N PRO A 26 44.67 48.00 26.72
CA PRO A 26 43.62 47.23 27.40
C PRO A 26 43.84 47.00 28.91
N SER A 27 42.78 46.53 29.57
CA SER A 27 42.81 45.93 30.91
C SER A 27 42.08 44.58 30.90
N ALA A 28 42.63 43.58 31.61
CA ALA A 28 42.10 42.21 31.59
C ALA A 28 41.14 41.91 32.76
N SER A 29 40.03 41.23 32.45
CA SER A 29 39.09 40.61 33.39
C SER A 29 38.64 39.25 32.84
N THR A 30 38.41 38.27 33.71
CA THR A 30 38.36 36.84 33.34
C THR A 30 36.92 36.28 33.29
N SER A 31 36.69 35.31 32.39
CA SER A 31 35.53 34.38 32.32
C SER A 31 34.17 35.02 31.95
N ILE A 32 33.15 34.30 31.44
CA ILE A 32 32.95 32.86 31.15
C ILE A 32 32.51 32.71 29.68
N ALA A 33 32.73 31.54 29.04
CA ALA A 33 32.14 31.23 27.74
C ALA A 33 30.78 30.52 27.89
N GLU A 34 29.72 31.03 27.25
CA GLU A 34 28.43 30.34 27.12
C GLU A 34 28.33 29.64 25.76
N GLU A 35 28.49 28.31 25.75
CA GLU A 35 28.12 27.50 24.58
C GLU A 35 26.59 27.35 24.52
N THR A 36 25.97 27.74 23.40
CA THR A 36 24.52 27.67 23.24
C THR A 36 24.06 26.24 22.97
N ILE A 37 23.85 25.45 24.04
CA ILE A 37 23.39 24.07 23.95
C ILE A 37 21.95 24.02 23.39
N VAL A 38 21.83 23.73 22.09
CA VAL A 38 20.53 23.44 21.45
C VAL A 38 20.07 22.05 21.87
N ALA A 39 19.20 21.99 22.88
CA ALA A 39 18.60 20.75 23.34
C ALA A 39 17.77 20.06 22.23
N PRO A 40 17.94 18.75 21.98
CA PRO A 40 17.09 18.03 21.04
C PRO A 40 15.63 18.07 21.46
N LEU A 41 14.72 18.27 20.49
CA LEU A 41 13.27 18.18 20.73
C LEU A 41 12.89 16.78 21.22
N PRO A 42 11.96 16.66 22.18
CA PRO A 42 11.51 15.35 22.68
C PRO A 42 10.84 14.53 21.56
N PRO A 43 10.94 13.20 21.59
CA PRO A 43 10.29 12.35 20.60
C PRO A 43 8.76 12.55 20.62
N PRO A 44 8.08 12.49 19.46
CA PRO A 44 6.64 12.68 19.40
C PRO A 44 5.90 11.63 20.24
N PRO A 45 4.81 11.99 20.94
CA PRO A 45 4.11 11.08 21.84
C PRO A 45 3.56 9.88 21.09
N ILE A 46 3.83 8.68 21.62
CA ILE A 46 3.48 7.37 21.04
C ILE A 46 1.96 7.26 20.75
N SER A 47 1.13 8.01 21.48
CA SER A 47 -0.31 8.18 21.24
C SER A 47 -0.67 8.62 19.81
N LEU A 48 0.24 9.26 19.07
CA LEU A 48 0.03 9.64 17.66
C LEU A 48 0.20 8.48 16.67
N LEU A 49 0.72 7.33 17.09
CA LEU A 49 0.93 6.16 16.23
C LEU A 49 -0.31 5.25 16.14
N HIS A 50 -1.30 5.44 17.02
CA HIS A 50 -2.49 4.59 17.11
C HIS A 50 -3.75 5.31 16.59
N PRO A 51 -4.40 4.81 15.52
CA PRO A 51 -5.70 5.33 15.12
C PRO A 51 -6.77 4.96 16.17
N PRO A 52 -7.75 5.84 16.48
CA PRO A 52 -8.62 5.71 17.66
C PRO A 52 -9.63 4.55 17.63
N ASN A 53 -9.66 3.72 16.56
CA ASN A 53 -10.60 2.62 16.38
C ASN A 53 -9.92 1.23 16.40
N SER A 54 -8.84 1.04 17.16
CA SER A 54 -8.23 -0.28 17.37
C SER A 54 -9.04 -1.12 18.35
N LEU A 55 -10.07 -1.82 17.84
CA LEU A 55 -10.72 -2.89 18.59
C LEU A 55 -9.78 -4.12 18.64
N VAL A 56 -9.57 -4.65 19.85
CA VAL A 56 -8.57 -5.67 20.27
C VAL A 56 -7.21 -5.06 20.72
N PRO A 57 -6.75 -5.33 21.97
CA PRO A 57 -5.37 -5.08 22.40
C PRO A 57 -4.41 -6.03 21.70
N LEU A 58 -3.47 -5.49 20.92
CA LEU A 58 -2.50 -6.26 20.12
C LEU A 58 -1.13 -6.40 20.81
N ASP A 59 -1.04 -6.13 22.11
CA ASP A 59 0.21 -5.92 22.86
C ASP A 59 1.12 -7.16 22.95
N SER A 60 0.63 -8.34 22.60
CA SER A 60 1.36 -9.62 22.63
C SER A 60 1.89 -10.09 21.27
N LEU A 61 1.46 -9.48 20.16
CA LEU A 61 1.94 -9.79 18.82
C LEU A 61 2.83 -8.64 18.36
N SER A 62 4.14 -8.85 18.39
CA SER A 62 5.13 -7.85 18.02
C SER A 62 4.98 -7.41 16.56
N SER A 63 4.27 -6.31 16.36
CA SER A 63 4.20 -5.54 15.11
C SER A 63 5.51 -4.79 14.85
N SER A 64 6.60 -5.55 14.87
CA SER A 64 7.87 -5.17 14.26
C SER A 64 7.57 -4.77 12.81
N GLN A 65 7.48 -3.47 12.56
CA GLN A 65 7.04 -2.93 11.28
C GLN A 65 7.99 -3.43 10.20
N VAL A 66 7.58 -4.42 9.41
CA VAL A 66 8.50 -5.20 8.56
C VAL A 66 8.91 -4.37 7.35
N ASN A 67 9.85 -3.44 7.60
CA ASN A 67 10.37 -2.37 6.75
C ASN A 67 9.45 -2.08 5.55
N ARG A 68 8.32 -1.41 5.83
CA ARG A 68 7.31 -1.04 4.81
C ARG A 68 7.83 0.11 3.96
N VAL A 69 8.85 -0.20 3.14
CA VAL A 69 9.35 0.65 2.07
C VAL A 69 8.18 1.08 1.20
N ARG A 70 8.01 2.39 1.01
CA ARG A 70 7.00 2.94 0.10
C ARG A 70 7.50 2.74 -1.33
N SER A 71 6.62 2.34 -2.24
CA SER A 71 6.95 2.19 -3.68
C SER A 71 7.33 3.51 -4.37
N PHE A 72 7.17 4.64 -3.69
CA PHE A 72 7.73 5.94 -4.07
C PHE A 72 8.06 6.76 -2.80
N PRO A 73 9.06 7.65 -2.84
CA PRO A 73 9.38 8.55 -1.73
C PRO A 73 8.19 9.42 -1.31
N HIS A 74 8.14 9.81 -0.03
CA HIS A 74 7.22 10.86 0.37
C HIS A 74 7.71 12.20 -0.18
N VAL A 75 6.84 12.91 -0.88
CA VAL A 75 7.01 14.31 -1.28
C VAL A 75 5.77 15.03 -0.78
N GLU A 76 5.95 16.23 -0.23
CA GLU A 76 4.84 17.03 0.26
C GLU A 76 3.86 17.37 -0.88
N GLY A 77 2.56 17.35 -0.59
CA GLY A 77 1.51 17.53 -1.60
C GLY A 77 1.25 16.32 -2.53
N ASN A 78 2.05 15.25 -2.48
CA ASN A 78 1.80 13.99 -3.19
C ASN A 78 1.09 12.96 -2.29
N TYR A 79 -0.05 12.44 -2.76
CA TYR A 79 -0.91 11.49 -2.07
C TYR A 79 -0.95 10.17 -2.83
N ALA A 80 -0.85 9.05 -2.11
CA ALA A 80 -1.00 7.71 -2.70
C ALA A 80 -2.47 7.46 -3.08
N LEU A 81 -2.76 7.38 -4.38
CA LEU A 81 -4.05 6.95 -4.89
C LEU A 81 -4.06 5.44 -5.17
N HIS A 82 -5.12 4.77 -4.75
CA HIS A 82 -5.40 3.35 -5.00
C HIS A 82 -6.89 3.14 -5.20
N VAL A 83 -7.29 2.61 -6.36
CA VAL A 83 -8.70 2.30 -6.70
C VAL A 83 -8.91 0.79 -6.64
N TYR A 84 -9.92 0.33 -5.91
CA TYR A 84 -10.13 -1.10 -5.66
C TYR A 84 -11.59 -1.49 -5.39
N ILE A 85 -11.88 -2.79 -5.52
CA ILE A 85 -13.13 -3.42 -5.09
C ILE A 85 -12.89 -4.00 -3.68
N PRO A 86 -13.64 -3.59 -2.64
CA PRO A 86 -13.60 -4.25 -1.33
C PRO A 86 -14.24 -5.64 -1.41
N VAL A 87 -13.60 -6.63 -0.79
CA VAL A 87 -14.00 -8.04 -0.80
C VAL A 87 -13.91 -8.61 0.60
N TYR A 88 -14.98 -9.27 1.04
CA TYR A 88 -15.01 -10.00 2.31
C TYR A 88 -15.12 -11.50 2.04
N VAL A 89 -14.35 -12.28 2.79
CA VAL A 89 -14.45 -13.76 2.79
C VAL A 89 -15.71 -14.16 3.59
N PRO A 90 -16.64 -14.95 3.02
CA PRO A 90 -17.81 -15.44 3.73
C PRO A 90 -17.41 -16.25 4.98
N PRO A 91 -18.03 -16.02 6.16
CA PRO A 91 -17.68 -16.74 7.40
C PRO A 91 -17.61 -18.26 7.24
N THR A 92 -18.57 -18.83 6.50
CA THR A 92 -18.66 -20.28 6.21
C THR A 92 -17.42 -20.87 5.51
N THR A 93 -16.64 -20.08 4.78
CA THR A 93 -15.39 -20.53 4.13
C THR A 93 -14.14 -20.22 4.95
N ARG A 94 -14.22 -19.34 5.96
CA ARG A 94 -13.02 -18.86 6.66
C ARG A 94 -12.32 -19.99 7.42
N THR A 95 -13.06 -20.89 8.05
CA THR A 95 -12.49 -22.04 8.78
C THR A 95 -11.71 -23.01 7.87
N GLU A 96 -12.17 -23.21 6.63
CA GLU A 96 -11.47 -24.01 5.62
C GLU A 96 -10.18 -23.33 5.16
N LEU A 97 -10.27 -22.05 4.83
CA LEU A 97 -9.14 -21.21 4.43
C LEU A 97 -8.11 -21.05 5.55
N ALA A 98 -8.53 -20.89 6.81
CA ALA A 98 -7.67 -20.83 7.98
C ALA A 98 -6.86 -22.12 8.14
N ARG A 99 -7.52 -23.28 7.99
CA ARG A 99 -6.86 -24.59 8.03
C ARG A 99 -5.86 -24.80 6.89
N PHE A 100 -6.18 -24.31 5.69
CA PHE A 100 -5.24 -24.32 4.56
C PHE A 100 -4.02 -23.41 4.84
N LEU A 101 -4.26 -22.16 5.25
CA LEU A 101 -3.23 -21.19 5.61
C LEU A 101 -2.30 -21.70 6.72
N LYS A 102 -2.85 -22.32 7.76
CA LYS A 102 -2.11 -22.95 8.87
C LYS A 102 -1.11 -24.00 8.37
N LYS A 103 -1.53 -24.87 7.45
CA LYS A 103 -0.65 -25.88 6.85
C LYS A 103 0.44 -25.27 5.96
N VAL A 104 0.09 -24.32 5.08
CA VAL A 104 1.10 -23.66 4.21
C VAL A 104 2.09 -22.84 5.06
N THR A 105 1.64 -22.21 6.13
CA THR A 105 2.50 -21.48 7.08
C THR A 105 3.45 -22.42 7.84
N ALA A 106 3.04 -23.65 8.15
CA ALA A 106 3.94 -24.65 8.74
C ALA A 106 5.05 -25.09 7.78
N LEU A 107 4.84 -24.98 6.46
CA LEU A 107 5.84 -25.22 5.41
C LEU A 107 6.65 -23.97 5.05
N VAL A 108 6.07 -22.77 5.22
CA VAL A 108 6.68 -21.47 4.93
C VAL A 108 6.45 -20.50 6.11
N PRO A 109 7.25 -20.59 7.19
CA PRO A 109 7.03 -19.80 8.41
C PRO A 109 7.26 -18.29 8.28
N SER A 110 7.81 -17.84 7.14
CA SER A 110 8.04 -16.44 6.79
C SER A 110 6.81 -15.71 6.23
N LEU A 111 5.66 -16.38 6.13
CA LEU A 111 4.41 -15.74 5.71
C LEU A 111 3.84 -14.81 6.79
N HIS A 112 3.44 -13.63 6.36
CA HIS A 112 2.80 -12.58 7.15
C HIS A 112 1.39 -12.32 6.62
N ALA A 113 0.50 -11.87 7.50
CA ALA A 113 -0.84 -11.43 7.15
C ALA A 113 -0.79 -10.08 6.42
N VAL A 114 -1.48 -9.96 5.27
CA VAL A 114 -1.61 -8.70 4.52
C VAL A 114 -2.28 -7.60 5.36
N ASP A 115 -1.86 -6.35 5.12
CA ASP A 115 -2.27 -5.09 5.75
C ASP A 115 -2.04 -4.92 7.26
N VAL A 116 -1.98 -6.01 8.04
CA VAL A 116 -1.64 -6.00 9.48
C VAL A 116 -0.18 -6.38 9.79
N ASP A 117 0.54 -6.96 8.80
CA ASP A 117 1.95 -7.35 8.86
C ASP A 117 2.33 -8.29 10.05
N ILE A 118 1.36 -9.03 10.58
CA ILE A 118 1.54 -10.03 11.65
C ILE A 118 2.13 -11.34 11.08
N PRO A 119 3.22 -11.91 11.64
CA PRO A 119 3.72 -13.23 11.26
C PRO A 119 2.70 -14.34 11.54
N LEU A 120 2.34 -15.14 10.52
CA LEU A 120 1.35 -16.21 10.66
C LEU A 120 1.85 -17.37 11.55
N SER A 121 3.17 -17.52 11.68
CA SER A 121 3.81 -18.50 12.56
C SER A 121 3.41 -18.33 14.03
N GLY A 122 3.16 -17.10 14.49
CA GLY A 122 2.60 -16.83 15.83
C GLY A 122 1.14 -17.26 15.98
N LEU A 123 0.37 -17.27 14.90
CA LEU A 123 -1.07 -17.59 14.87
C LEU A 123 -1.35 -19.09 14.68
N LEU A 124 -0.35 -19.92 14.38
CA LEU A 124 -0.50 -21.36 14.13
C LEU A 124 -1.22 -22.15 15.24
N LYS A 125 -1.15 -21.65 16.49
CA LYS A 125 -1.73 -22.31 17.67
C LYS A 125 -3.24 -22.08 17.83
N ASP A 126 -3.79 -21.03 17.22
CA ASP A 126 -5.19 -20.62 17.41
C ASP A 126 -5.88 -20.44 16.05
N GLU A 127 -6.73 -21.41 15.68
CA GLU A 127 -7.48 -21.34 14.42
C GLU A 127 -8.57 -20.25 14.44
N ALA A 128 -9.10 -19.85 15.60
CA ALA A 128 -10.12 -18.80 15.70
C ALA A 128 -9.48 -17.41 15.57
N LEU A 129 -8.32 -17.18 16.20
CA LEU A 129 -7.55 -15.94 16.02
C LEU A 129 -7.05 -15.81 14.57
N LEU A 130 -6.61 -16.91 13.95
CA LEU A 130 -6.28 -16.94 12.52
C LEU A 130 -7.50 -16.61 11.65
N GLU A 131 -8.67 -17.18 11.95
CA GLU A 131 -9.90 -16.90 11.22
C GLU A 131 -10.32 -15.42 11.34
N GLN A 132 -10.34 -14.87 12.55
CA GLN A 132 -10.80 -13.51 12.81
C GLN A 132 -9.81 -12.45 12.32
N VAL A 133 -8.52 -12.56 12.68
CA VAL A 133 -7.51 -11.54 12.38
C VAL A 133 -7.03 -11.60 10.93
N VAL A 134 -6.92 -12.81 10.34
CA VAL A 134 -6.40 -12.98 8.98
C VAL A 134 -7.50 -12.99 7.93
N LEU A 135 -8.66 -13.60 8.18
CA LEU A 135 -9.74 -13.75 7.19
C LEU A 135 -11.01 -12.95 7.50
N GLY A 136 -11.14 -12.36 8.68
CA GLY A 136 -12.28 -11.53 9.07
C GLY A 136 -12.27 -10.09 8.54
N ARG A 137 -11.15 -9.65 7.97
CA ARG A 137 -10.92 -8.29 7.45
C ARG A 137 -11.46 -8.05 6.03
N GLU A 138 -11.47 -6.78 5.62
CA GLU A 138 -11.55 -6.40 4.20
C GLU A 138 -10.29 -6.84 3.46
N PHE A 139 -10.47 -7.42 2.28
CA PHE A 139 -9.47 -7.59 1.25
C PHE A 139 -9.82 -6.71 0.04
N HIS A 140 -8.88 -6.54 -0.90
CA HIS A 140 -9.07 -5.66 -2.04
C HIS A 140 -8.65 -6.30 -3.37
N ILE A 141 -9.49 -6.13 -4.41
CA ILE A 141 -9.08 -6.33 -5.80
C ILE A 141 -8.68 -4.97 -6.38
N SER A 142 -7.40 -4.76 -6.65
CA SER A 142 -6.89 -3.53 -7.27
C SER A 142 -7.40 -3.36 -8.70
N LEU A 143 -7.97 -2.19 -9.01
CA LEU A 143 -8.46 -1.82 -10.34
C LEU A 143 -7.49 -0.93 -11.13
N GLY A 144 -6.45 -0.42 -10.48
CA GLY A 144 -5.41 0.42 -11.07
C GLY A 144 -4.12 0.31 -10.27
N ARG A 145 -3.03 0.87 -10.81
CA ARG A 145 -1.75 0.97 -10.07
C ARG A 145 -1.89 1.92 -8.90
N THR A 146 -1.18 1.66 -7.80
CA THR A 146 -1.01 2.63 -6.72
C THR A 146 -0.04 3.72 -7.18
N VAL A 147 -0.52 4.95 -7.31
CA VAL A 147 0.22 6.05 -7.95
C VAL A 147 0.18 7.34 -7.12
N PRO A 148 1.24 8.17 -7.13
CA PRO A 148 1.22 9.48 -6.51
C PRO A 148 0.38 10.47 -7.34
N ILE A 149 -0.52 11.20 -6.69
CA ILE A 149 -1.26 12.33 -7.28
C ILE A 149 -1.12 13.60 -6.42
N ARG A 150 -1.23 14.76 -7.05
CA ARG A 150 -1.17 16.08 -6.37
C ARG A 150 -2.53 16.54 -5.89
N VAL A 151 -2.57 17.39 -4.85
CA VAL A 151 -3.81 17.96 -4.25
C VAL A 151 -4.84 18.41 -5.30
N HIS A 152 -4.42 19.20 -6.29
CA HIS A 152 -5.32 19.75 -7.32
C HIS A 152 -5.93 18.68 -8.24
N GLN A 153 -5.32 17.51 -8.37
CA GLN A 153 -5.85 16.41 -9.19
C GLN A 153 -6.97 15.65 -8.48
N ILE A 154 -7.01 15.66 -7.13
CA ILE A 154 -7.91 14.82 -6.29
C ILE A 154 -9.38 14.99 -6.69
N ASN A 155 -9.87 16.24 -6.73
CA ASN A 155 -11.29 16.51 -6.98
C ASN A 155 -11.75 16.07 -8.38
N SER A 156 -10.92 16.34 -9.40
CA SER A 156 -11.18 15.90 -10.78
C SER A 156 -11.14 14.38 -10.89
N MET A 157 -10.11 13.74 -10.33
CA MET A 157 -9.92 12.29 -10.32
C MET A 157 -11.12 11.56 -9.71
N VAL A 158 -11.55 11.95 -8.50
CA VAL A 158 -12.72 11.34 -7.83
C VAL A 158 -14.01 11.58 -8.63
N SER A 159 -14.17 12.76 -9.23
CA SER A 159 -15.36 13.09 -10.03
C SER A 159 -15.43 12.27 -11.33
N MET A 160 -14.29 12.12 -12.03
CA MET A 160 -14.19 11.36 -13.27
C MET A 160 -14.32 9.84 -13.03
N LEU A 161 -13.72 9.33 -11.95
CA LEU A 161 -13.94 7.94 -11.51
C LEU A 161 -15.42 7.69 -11.24
N ARG A 162 -16.11 8.57 -10.49
CA ARG A 162 -17.55 8.46 -10.25
C ARG A 162 -18.35 8.50 -11.56
N GLN A 163 -18.09 9.47 -12.44
CA GLN A 163 -18.80 9.59 -13.72
C GLN A 163 -18.62 8.36 -14.62
N LYS A 164 -17.41 7.78 -14.68
CA LYS A 164 -17.12 6.58 -15.48
C LYS A 164 -17.65 5.29 -14.86
N LEU A 165 -17.75 5.21 -13.54
CA LEU A 165 -18.09 3.98 -12.82
C LEU A 165 -19.48 3.98 -12.16
N GLN A 166 -20.27 5.05 -12.26
CA GLN A 166 -21.62 5.15 -11.66
C GLN A 166 -22.56 3.98 -12.00
N PHE A 167 -22.59 3.54 -13.27
CA PHE A 167 -23.54 2.53 -13.75
C PHE A 167 -22.99 1.09 -13.65
N GLN A 168 -22.77 0.62 -12.43
CA GLN A 168 -22.52 -0.80 -12.18
C GLN A 168 -23.84 -1.58 -11.99
N ARG A 169 -23.77 -2.90 -12.15
CA ARG A 169 -24.77 -3.84 -11.65
C ARG A 169 -24.13 -4.71 -10.57
N ARG A 170 -24.91 -5.24 -9.63
CA ARG A 170 -24.43 -6.29 -8.71
C ARG A 170 -24.08 -7.55 -9.52
N TYR A 171 -22.97 -8.18 -9.17
CA TYR A 171 -22.51 -9.44 -9.76
C TYR A 171 -21.76 -10.28 -8.72
N LEU A 172 -21.51 -11.55 -9.03
CA LEU A 172 -20.75 -12.48 -8.20
C LEU A 172 -19.30 -12.59 -8.70
N ILE A 173 -18.36 -12.64 -7.76
CA ILE A 173 -16.91 -12.75 -7.99
C ILE A 173 -16.47 -14.13 -7.49
N ASP A 174 -15.98 -14.98 -8.40
CA ASP A 174 -15.58 -16.35 -8.08
C ASP A 174 -14.06 -16.46 -7.89
N PHE A 175 -13.63 -16.73 -6.66
CA PHE A 175 -12.23 -17.00 -6.32
C PHE A 175 -11.96 -18.49 -6.44
N THR A 176 -11.34 -18.92 -7.53
CA THR A 176 -11.28 -20.35 -7.92
C THR A 176 -9.94 -21.03 -7.68
N LYS A 177 -8.88 -20.24 -7.50
CA LYS A 177 -7.49 -20.72 -7.62
C LYS A 177 -6.56 -19.93 -6.71
N TRP A 178 -5.67 -20.61 -6.00
CA TRP A 178 -4.49 -19.99 -5.41
C TRP A 178 -3.44 -19.67 -6.48
N GLU A 179 -2.90 -18.47 -6.46
CA GLU A 179 -1.79 -18.06 -7.31
C GLU A 179 -0.75 -17.28 -6.49
N ILE A 180 0.52 -17.41 -6.90
CA ILE A 180 1.62 -16.69 -6.29
C ILE A 180 2.03 -15.52 -7.18
N PHE A 181 1.85 -14.30 -6.67
CA PHE A 181 2.30 -13.07 -7.30
C PHE A 181 3.56 -12.54 -6.63
N VAL A 182 4.32 -11.73 -7.35
CA VAL A 182 5.48 -10.98 -6.85
C VAL A 182 5.34 -9.55 -7.36
N ASN A 183 5.76 -8.57 -6.56
CA ASN A 183 5.71 -7.17 -6.97
C ASN A 183 6.78 -6.80 -8.01
N ASP A 184 6.61 -5.65 -8.68
CA ASP A 184 7.44 -5.20 -9.80
C ASP A 184 8.95 -5.06 -9.47
N ASP A 185 9.32 -4.94 -8.18
CA ASP A 185 10.72 -4.84 -7.70
C ASP A 185 11.28 -6.15 -7.11
N SER A 186 10.51 -7.25 -7.12
CA SER A 186 10.87 -8.57 -6.53
C SER A 186 11.22 -8.57 -5.03
N THR A 187 10.88 -7.52 -4.27
CA THR A 187 11.12 -7.48 -2.82
C THR A 187 10.05 -8.19 -1.99
N ARG A 188 8.87 -8.52 -2.54
CA ARG A 188 7.78 -9.19 -1.82
C ARG A 188 7.00 -10.19 -2.69
N THR A 189 6.83 -11.40 -2.16
CA THR A 189 5.96 -12.45 -2.70
C THR A 189 4.60 -12.44 -1.99
N PHE A 190 3.51 -12.70 -2.71
CA PHE A 190 2.13 -12.70 -2.21
C PHE A 190 1.43 -14.02 -2.53
N MET A 191 0.76 -14.61 -1.53
CA MET A 191 -0.16 -15.73 -1.73
C MET A 191 -1.58 -15.18 -1.89
N SER A 192 -2.16 -15.40 -3.08
CA SER A 192 -3.37 -14.69 -3.50
C SER A 192 -4.42 -15.65 -4.05
N LEU A 193 -5.68 -15.22 -4.00
CA LEU A 193 -6.80 -15.92 -4.62
C LEU A 193 -7.20 -15.19 -5.90
N GLU A 194 -7.15 -15.90 -7.03
CA GLU A 194 -7.34 -15.37 -8.39
C GLU A 194 -8.78 -15.57 -8.90
N VAL A 195 -9.31 -14.56 -9.58
CA VAL A 195 -10.62 -14.55 -10.23
C VAL A 195 -10.46 -14.93 -11.70
N VAL A 196 -10.73 -16.18 -12.05
CA VAL A 196 -10.57 -16.69 -13.44
C VAL A 196 -11.87 -16.75 -14.25
N ALA A 197 -13.03 -16.66 -13.58
CA ALA A 197 -14.34 -16.93 -14.17
C ALA A 197 -15.40 -15.88 -13.77
N GLY A 198 -16.23 -16.16 -12.75
CA GLY A 198 -17.30 -15.27 -12.30
C GLY A 198 -16.76 -13.88 -11.92
N GLY A 199 -17.33 -12.85 -12.54
CA GLY A 199 -16.95 -11.45 -12.34
C GLY A 199 -15.75 -10.95 -13.15
N LEU A 200 -14.92 -11.84 -13.74
CA LEU A 200 -13.69 -11.43 -14.43
C LEU A 200 -13.94 -10.42 -15.58
N ALA A 201 -15.00 -10.63 -16.36
CA ALA A 201 -15.36 -9.74 -17.47
C ALA A 201 -15.84 -8.35 -17.00
N GLN A 202 -16.52 -8.29 -15.85
CA GLN A 202 -16.98 -7.06 -15.21
C GLN A 202 -15.80 -6.30 -14.62
N ILE A 203 -14.92 -6.98 -13.89
CA ILE A 203 -13.71 -6.38 -13.30
C ILE A 203 -12.79 -5.84 -14.41
N ARG A 204 -12.59 -6.58 -15.51
CA ARG A 204 -11.78 -6.11 -16.65
C ARG A 204 -12.34 -4.83 -17.30
N LYS A 205 -13.67 -4.67 -17.38
CA LYS A 205 -14.30 -3.39 -17.81
C LYS A 205 -14.11 -2.26 -16.80
N GLN A 206 -14.15 -2.56 -15.50
CA GLN A 206 -13.89 -1.58 -14.44
C GLN A 206 -12.43 -1.10 -14.47
N ILE A 207 -11.46 -2.01 -14.71
CA ILE A 207 -10.05 -1.69 -14.93
C ILE A 207 -9.86 -0.78 -16.16
N GLN A 208 -10.53 -1.09 -17.27
CA GLN A 208 -10.48 -0.25 -18.48
C GLN A 208 -10.99 1.18 -18.21
N ALA A 209 -12.12 1.32 -17.49
CA ALA A 209 -12.65 2.62 -17.09
C ALA A 209 -11.72 3.40 -16.13
N VAL A 210 -10.99 2.70 -15.24
CA VAL A 210 -9.94 3.32 -14.39
C VAL A 210 -8.74 3.76 -15.22
N ASN A 211 -8.27 2.94 -16.16
CA ASN A 211 -7.18 3.28 -17.09
C ASN A 211 -7.51 4.51 -17.95
N GLU A 212 -8.76 4.69 -18.39
CA GLU A 212 -9.20 5.89 -19.11
C GLU A 212 -9.06 7.16 -18.26
N VAL A 213 -9.43 7.11 -16.98
CA VAL A 213 -9.26 8.27 -16.07
C VAL A 213 -7.77 8.50 -15.76
N TYR A 214 -6.99 7.44 -15.54
CA TYR A 214 -5.55 7.54 -15.31
C TYR A 214 -4.84 8.22 -16.51
N LYS A 215 -5.17 7.84 -17.76
CA LYS A 215 -4.67 8.48 -18.99
C LYS A 215 -4.92 9.98 -19.01
N LEU A 216 -6.14 10.42 -18.71
CA LEU A 216 -6.50 11.84 -18.70
C LEU A 216 -5.81 12.64 -17.58
N HIS A 217 -5.24 11.96 -16.58
CA HIS A 217 -4.39 12.55 -15.54
C HIS A 217 -2.87 12.35 -15.76
N ASN A 218 -2.46 11.79 -16.91
CA ASN A 218 -1.08 11.39 -17.23
C ASN A 218 -0.46 10.39 -16.23
N LEU A 219 -1.26 9.45 -15.73
CA LEU A 219 -0.85 8.40 -14.79
C LEU A 219 -0.69 7.05 -15.49
N PRO A 220 0.25 6.18 -15.03
CA PRO A 220 0.54 4.90 -15.68
C PRO A 220 -0.60 3.89 -15.52
N GLU A 221 -1.03 3.31 -16.65
CA GLU A 221 -2.06 2.26 -16.72
C GLU A 221 -1.75 1.03 -15.86
N PHE A 222 -2.81 0.28 -15.54
CA PHE A 222 -2.71 -1.08 -15.00
C PHE A 222 -2.07 -2.06 -16.00
N TYR A 223 -1.75 -3.27 -15.52
CA TYR A 223 -1.04 -4.30 -16.28
C TYR A 223 -1.76 -4.68 -17.59
N LYS A 224 -0.99 -4.96 -18.66
CA LYS A 224 -1.50 -5.28 -20.00
C LYS A 224 -2.44 -6.48 -20.03
N ASP A 225 -2.09 -7.55 -19.31
CA ASP A 225 -3.03 -8.61 -18.95
C ASP A 225 -3.40 -8.46 -17.46
N PRO A 226 -4.57 -7.88 -17.15
CA PRO A 226 -5.03 -7.78 -15.78
C PRO A 226 -5.50 -9.15 -15.28
N ARG A 227 -4.88 -9.59 -14.18
CA ARG A 227 -5.21 -10.81 -13.42
C ARG A 227 -5.81 -10.43 -12.05
N PRO A 228 -7.14 -10.26 -11.92
CA PRO A 228 -7.74 -9.79 -10.68
C PRO A 228 -7.62 -10.85 -9.57
N HIS A 229 -7.20 -10.41 -8.40
CA HIS A 229 -6.98 -11.26 -7.24
C HIS A 229 -7.16 -10.48 -5.93
N ILE A 230 -7.31 -11.20 -4.83
CA ILE A 230 -7.04 -10.67 -3.48
C ILE A 230 -5.75 -11.29 -2.93
N SER A 231 -4.89 -10.50 -2.30
CA SER A 231 -3.69 -11.00 -1.62
C SER A 231 -4.03 -11.33 -0.17
N VAL A 232 -3.78 -12.57 0.25
CA VAL A 232 -4.16 -13.07 1.59
C VAL A 232 -2.99 -12.98 2.56
N THR A 233 -1.80 -13.39 2.09
CA THR A 233 -0.55 -13.41 2.85
C THR A 233 0.61 -12.90 1.99
N TRP A 234 1.73 -12.54 2.61
CA TRP A 234 2.92 -12.08 1.91
C TRP A 234 4.22 -12.50 2.62
N ALA A 235 5.35 -12.48 1.92
CA ALA A 235 6.70 -12.70 2.47
C ALA A 235 7.74 -11.79 1.81
N LEU A 236 8.87 -11.58 2.47
CA LEU A 236 10.02 -10.85 1.92
C LEU A 236 10.76 -11.68 0.84
N GLY A 237 11.26 -10.99 -0.18
CA GLY A 237 11.96 -11.55 -1.34
C GLY A 237 11.04 -12.23 -2.36
N ASP A 238 11.61 -12.64 -3.50
CA ASP A 238 10.98 -13.61 -4.40
C ASP A 238 11.22 -15.04 -3.87
N ILE A 239 10.16 -15.64 -3.32
CA ILE A 239 10.12 -17.04 -2.88
C ILE A 239 9.11 -17.85 -3.70
N ARG A 240 8.76 -17.36 -4.90
CA ARG A 240 7.63 -17.82 -5.71
C ARG A 240 7.62 -19.33 -5.94
N ASP A 241 8.73 -19.91 -6.38
CA ASP A 241 8.79 -21.33 -6.73
C ASP A 241 8.67 -22.24 -5.50
N THR A 242 9.22 -21.82 -4.36
CA THR A 242 9.06 -22.53 -3.07
C THR A 242 7.62 -22.45 -2.60
N LEU A 243 7.04 -21.25 -2.51
CA LEU A 243 5.69 -21.05 -2.02
C LEU A 243 4.64 -21.72 -2.93
N LYS A 244 4.81 -21.60 -4.26
CA LYS A 244 3.95 -22.24 -5.26
C LYS A 244 3.98 -23.77 -5.13
N ARG A 245 5.16 -24.37 -4.96
CA ARG A 245 5.31 -25.81 -4.71
C ARG A 245 4.52 -26.25 -3.47
N MET A 246 4.71 -25.57 -2.33
CA MET A 246 4.03 -25.92 -1.08
C MET A 246 2.50 -25.77 -1.18
N VAL A 247 2.02 -24.72 -1.86
CA VAL A 247 0.59 -24.50 -2.13
C VAL A 247 0.02 -25.57 -3.06
N GLU A 248 0.73 -25.94 -4.13
CA GLU A 248 0.30 -27.01 -5.04
C GLU A 248 0.30 -28.39 -4.37
N GLU A 249 1.29 -28.70 -3.53
CA GLU A 249 1.34 -29.94 -2.75
C GLU A 249 0.20 -30.04 -1.74
N GLU A 250 -0.12 -28.95 -1.03
CA GLU A 250 -1.25 -28.97 -0.09
C GLU A 250 -2.61 -28.99 -0.81
N MET A 251 -2.75 -28.32 -1.97
CA MET A 251 -3.95 -28.43 -2.79
C MET A 251 -4.13 -29.84 -3.39
N LYS A 252 -3.06 -30.57 -3.69
CA LYS A 252 -3.12 -31.99 -4.10
C LYS A 252 -3.64 -32.86 -2.94
N LYS A 253 -3.14 -32.68 -1.72
CA LYS A 253 -3.65 -33.36 -0.51
C LYS A 253 -5.12 -33.03 -0.25
N TYR A 254 -5.52 -31.77 -0.40
CA TYR A 254 -6.90 -31.34 -0.19
C TYR A 254 -7.88 -31.99 -1.19
N LYS A 255 -7.51 -32.02 -2.48
CA LYS A 255 -8.29 -32.69 -3.54
C LYS A 255 -8.35 -34.21 -3.43
N LEU A 256 -7.42 -34.84 -2.72
CA LEU A 256 -7.48 -36.28 -2.44
C LEU A 256 -8.50 -36.62 -1.34
N VAL A 257 -8.81 -35.66 -0.45
CA VAL A 257 -9.77 -35.83 0.65
C VAL A 257 -11.18 -35.36 0.26
N SER A 258 -11.31 -34.34 -0.59
CA SER A 258 -12.62 -33.85 -1.07
C SER A 258 -13.10 -34.63 -2.29
N THR A 259 -14.12 -35.46 -2.12
CA THR A 259 -14.76 -36.29 -3.16
C THR A 259 -15.56 -35.50 -4.20
N SER A 260 -15.54 -34.16 -4.18
CA SER A 260 -16.30 -33.30 -5.10
C SER A 260 -15.40 -32.36 -5.90
N PRO A 261 -15.68 -32.10 -7.19
CA PRO A 261 -14.98 -31.10 -7.98
C PRO A 261 -15.42 -29.68 -7.58
N GLN A 262 -14.89 -29.20 -6.46
CA GLN A 262 -15.12 -27.86 -5.90
C GLN A 262 -14.69 -26.78 -6.92
N LYS A 263 -15.65 -26.25 -7.68
CA LYS A 263 -15.41 -25.32 -8.82
C LYS A 263 -14.88 -23.94 -8.39
N CYS A 264 -15.12 -23.55 -7.15
CA CYS A 264 -14.79 -22.25 -6.58
C CYS A 264 -14.40 -22.45 -5.11
N ILE A 265 -13.42 -21.68 -4.62
CA ILE A 265 -12.99 -21.73 -3.21
C ILE A 265 -13.96 -20.90 -2.38
N PHE A 266 -14.26 -19.66 -2.80
CA PHE A 266 -15.43 -18.93 -2.35
C PHE A 266 -15.92 -17.92 -3.39
N THR A 267 -17.20 -17.58 -3.32
CA THR A 267 -17.82 -16.54 -4.13
C THR A 267 -18.16 -15.33 -3.25
N SER A 268 -17.93 -14.11 -3.74
CA SER A 268 -18.26 -12.86 -3.05
C SER A 268 -19.17 -11.97 -3.90
N LYS A 269 -19.96 -11.10 -3.25
CA LYS A 269 -20.91 -10.18 -3.91
C LYS A 269 -20.20 -8.85 -4.20
N PHE A 270 -20.15 -8.43 -5.45
CA PHE A 270 -19.67 -7.10 -5.81
C PHE A 270 -20.61 -6.03 -5.23
N ASN A 271 -20.10 -5.23 -4.27
CA ASN A 271 -20.90 -4.24 -3.55
C ASN A 271 -20.47 -2.78 -3.77
N GLY A 272 -19.35 -2.53 -4.44
CA GLY A 272 -18.89 -1.17 -4.75
C GLY A 272 -17.46 -1.07 -5.25
N ILE A 273 -17.00 0.17 -5.43
CA ILE A 273 -15.62 0.56 -5.75
C ILE A 273 -15.23 1.70 -4.81
N LEU A 274 -14.07 1.56 -4.19
CA LEU A 274 -13.46 2.55 -3.31
C LEU A 274 -12.21 3.14 -3.97
N CYS A 275 -11.95 4.41 -3.69
CA CYS A 275 -10.70 5.09 -4.03
C CYS A 275 -10.09 5.64 -2.74
N LYS A 276 -8.94 5.09 -2.34
CA LYS A 276 -8.12 5.59 -1.24
C LYS A 276 -7.16 6.64 -1.77
N ILE A 277 -7.10 7.81 -1.13
CA ILE A 277 -6.21 8.92 -1.48
C ILE A 277 -5.50 9.37 -0.20
N GLY A 278 -4.29 8.87 0.02
CA GLY A 278 -3.56 9.02 1.27
C GLY A 278 -4.32 8.36 2.44
N ASN A 279 -4.80 9.18 3.38
CA ASN A 279 -5.62 8.75 4.51
C ASN A 279 -7.13 8.92 4.27
N LYS A 280 -7.58 9.49 3.14
CA LYS A 280 -9.00 9.69 2.82
C LYS A 280 -9.54 8.53 1.99
N MET A 281 -10.77 8.12 2.30
CA MET A 281 -11.54 7.16 1.52
C MET A 281 -12.64 7.87 0.74
N HIS A 282 -12.78 7.55 -0.54
CA HIS A 282 -13.79 8.09 -1.42
C HIS A 282 -14.61 6.94 -2.02
N GLU A 283 -15.91 6.88 -1.71
CA GLU A 283 -16.83 5.95 -2.37
C GLU A 283 -17.04 6.41 -3.83
N ILE A 284 -16.76 5.52 -4.78
CA ILE A 284 -16.85 5.78 -6.23
C ILE A 284 -18.14 5.20 -6.81
N CYS A 285 -18.48 3.98 -6.38
CA CYS A 285 -19.75 3.32 -6.60
C CYS A 285 -20.04 2.47 -5.36
N LYS A 286 -21.30 2.40 -4.92
CA LYS A 286 -21.72 1.59 -3.77
C LYS A 286 -23.17 1.20 -3.94
N PHE A 287 -23.50 -0.05 -3.63
CA PHE A 287 -24.88 -0.46 -3.41
C PHE A 287 -25.19 -0.36 -1.91
N GLN A 288 -26.39 0.07 -1.57
CA GLN A 288 -26.90 -0.10 -0.21
C GLN A 288 -27.16 -1.59 0.01
N ASP A 289 -26.72 -2.12 1.14
CA ASP A 289 -27.12 -3.47 1.54
C ASP A 289 -28.59 -3.47 1.97
N GLU A 290 -29.25 -4.59 1.63
CA GLU A 290 -30.65 -4.93 1.92
C GLU A 290 -30.64 -6.09 2.92
#